data_AF-A0A2I0HN08-F1
#
_entry.id   AF-A0A2I0HN08-F1
#
_cell.length_a   1.000
_cell.length_b   1.000
_cell.length_c   1.000
_cell.angle_alpha   90.00
_cell.angle_beta   90.00
_cell.angle_gamma   90.00
#
_symmetry.space_group_name_H-M   'P 1'
#
loop_
_entity.id
_entity.type
_entity.pdbx_description
1 polymer ?
#
loop_
_entity_poly.entity_id
_entity_poly.type
_entity_poly.pdbx_seq_one_letter_code
_entity_poly.pdbx_strand_id
1 'polypeptide(L)'
;MSPDGGSLPSAVKQRFGHLLPGGPRSALAVSGLLLLFYVSSFNYRYSQDSSDLHRSVALNWRALWPLSCSPMASAPTNLSHIVFGIVGSLNTWKGRKAYLESWWRPNVSRGYLFLDGPPENESLLCPFTCPALRINENITHWDIYPKIKYPIQIRMVRSIIDLRGNIAGLLSSHPQSPFLSLHHINIVDPIFPSMNRSESISHLMKSARVDQSRLAQQTICYQREMNWSVSVSWGYSAHIYESILPRYILRKPIETFSPWKEKAKWPMFMFNTRPGNSTNPCEVPHWFFFESIERQNEDDIVTTYSRAAKHGLGPCSLGGSHSADHINRLQVFSPAKTRLEVN
;
A
#
# COMPACT_ATOMS: atom_id res chain seq x y z
N MET A 1 33.40 -78.11 -1.75
CA MET A 1 32.47 -77.63 -2.78
C MET A 1 31.16 -77.33 -2.09
N SER A 2 30.89 -76.05 -1.89
CA SER A 2 29.77 -75.52 -1.10
C SER A 2 28.45 -75.57 -1.87
N PRO A 3 27.32 -75.75 -1.17
CA PRO A 3 25.98 -75.52 -1.69
C PRO A 3 25.32 -74.24 -1.14
N ASP A 4 24.24 -73.87 -1.85
CA ASP A 4 23.05 -73.10 -1.45
C ASP A 4 23.10 -71.58 -1.17
N GLY A 5 22.39 -70.85 -2.05
CA GLY A 5 21.07 -70.26 -1.77
C GLY A 5 20.95 -69.12 -0.74
N GLY A 6 20.35 -67.99 -1.14
CA GLY A 6 19.72 -67.07 -0.18
C GLY A 6 19.61 -65.60 -0.58
N SER A 7 18.40 -65.22 -1.04
CA SER A 7 17.62 -64.00 -0.73
C SER A 7 18.29 -62.68 -0.30
N LEU A 8 17.90 -61.61 -1.03
CA LEU A 8 18.08 -60.18 -0.70
C LEU A 8 17.49 -59.79 0.68
N PRO A 9 18.14 -58.92 1.49
CA PRO A 9 17.62 -58.46 2.77
C PRO A 9 16.60 -57.33 2.56
N SER A 10 15.34 -57.49 2.99
CA SER A 10 14.79 -57.45 4.35
C SER A 10 14.41 -56.02 4.79
N ALA A 11 13.10 -55.83 4.87
CA ALA A 11 12.43 -54.65 5.40
C ALA A 11 12.85 -54.41 6.85
N VAL A 12 13.18 -53.16 7.16
CA VAL A 12 13.34 -52.70 8.55
C VAL A 12 11.97 -52.65 9.20
N LYS A 13 11.65 -53.72 9.93
CA LYS A 13 10.46 -53.83 10.78
C LYS A 13 10.82 -53.23 12.15
N GLN A 14 10.54 -51.94 12.35
CA GLN A 14 10.63 -51.34 13.68
C GLN A 14 9.44 -51.83 14.53
N ARG A 15 9.74 -52.43 15.67
CA ARG A 15 8.76 -52.81 16.71
C ARG A 15 8.11 -51.54 17.27
N PHE A 16 6.80 -51.43 17.14
CA PHE A 16 6.01 -50.56 18.01
C PHE A 16 6.00 -51.19 19.42
N GLY A 17 6.79 -50.62 20.32
CA GLY A 17 6.59 -50.81 21.75
C GLY A 17 5.30 -50.11 22.16
N HIS A 18 4.47 -50.81 22.93
CA HIS A 18 3.33 -50.24 23.64
C HIS A 18 3.78 -49.02 24.47
N LEU A 19 3.28 -47.84 24.12
CA LEU A 19 3.04 -46.77 25.09
C LEU A 19 1.52 -46.58 25.16
N LEU A 20 0.96 -47.10 26.25
CA LEU A 20 -0.40 -46.85 26.72
C LEU A 20 -0.66 -45.34 26.90
N PRO A 21 -1.93 -44.91 26.95
CA PRO A 21 -2.35 -43.54 26.69
C PRO A 21 -1.96 -42.61 27.83
N GLY A 22 -1.00 -41.72 27.57
CA GLY A 22 -0.79 -40.54 28.39
C GLY A 22 -2.01 -39.64 28.31
N GLY A 23 -2.73 -39.50 29.42
CA GLY A 23 -3.98 -38.77 29.54
C GLY A 23 -3.92 -37.28 29.15
N PRO A 24 -5.07 -36.59 29.21
CA PRO A 24 -5.34 -35.31 28.54
C PRO A 24 -4.75 -34.10 29.29
N ARG A 25 -3.48 -34.13 29.69
CA ARG A 25 -2.82 -33.01 30.39
C ARG A 25 -1.68 -32.36 29.61
N SER A 26 -1.15 -33.01 28.57
CA SER A 26 -0.06 -32.47 27.75
C SER A 26 -0.52 -31.79 26.45
N ALA A 27 -1.69 -32.12 25.91
CA ALA A 27 -2.24 -31.44 24.71
C ALA A 27 -2.71 -30.00 25.00
N LEU A 28 -3.19 -29.74 26.21
CA LEU A 28 -3.62 -28.40 26.64
C LEU A 28 -2.44 -27.45 26.85
N ALA A 29 -1.27 -27.96 27.30
CA ALA A 29 -0.08 -27.13 27.50
C ALA A 29 0.53 -26.68 26.16
N VAL A 30 0.58 -27.57 25.15
CA VAL A 30 1.10 -27.24 23.82
C VAL A 30 0.13 -26.34 23.05
N SER A 31 -1.18 -26.59 23.15
CA SER A 31 -2.19 -25.72 22.56
C SER A 31 -2.22 -24.34 23.24
N GLY A 32 -2.05 -24.29 24.56
CA GLY A 32 -1.96 -23.04 25.33
C GLY A 32 -0.70 -22.23 25.01
N LEU A 33 0.45 -22.87 24.82
CA LEU A 33 1.69 -22.21 24.38
C LEU A 33 1.59 -21.64 22.96
N LEU A 34 0.94 -22.37 22.05
CA LEU A 34 0.66 -21.88 20.69
C LEU A 34 -0.38 -20.74 20.69
N LEU A 35 -1.40 -20.80 21.57
CA LEU A 35 -2.35 -19.70 21.76
C LEU A 35 -1.68 -18.48 22.40
N LEU A 36 -0.78 -18.66 23.37
CA LEU A 36 0.01 -17.57 23.97
C LEU A 36 0.98 -16.95 22.97
N PHE A 37 1.62 -17.76 22.12
CA PHE A 37 2.44 -17.25 21.03
C PHE A 37 1.58 -16.50 20.01
N TYR A 38 0.43 -17.04 19.62
CA TYR A 38 -0.51 -16.41 18.69
C TYR A 38 -1.10 -15.11 19.26
N VAL A 39 -1.47 -15.10 20.55
CA VAL A 39 -1.95 -13.91 21.27
C VAL A 39 -0.82 -12.90 21.48
N SER A 40 0.44 -13.29 21.70
CA SER A 40 1.57 -12.35 21.80
C SER A 40 2.00 -11.77 20.44
N SER A 41 1.90 -12.57 19.37
CA SER A 41 2.22 -12.14 18.00
C SER A 41 1.15 -11.25 17.39
N PHE A 42 -0.11 -11.33 17.86
CA PHE A 42 -1.21 -10.48 17.38
C PHE A 42 -1.70 -9.44 18.40
N ASN A 43 -1.35 -9.54 19.68
CA ASN A 43 -1.53 -8.47 20.68
C ASN A 43 -0.19 -7.86 21.08
N TYR A 44 0.60 -7.44 20.10
CA TYR A 44 1.51 -6.33 20.36
C TYR A 44 0.63 -5.09 20.59
N ARG A 45 0.12 -4.95 21.82
CA ARG A 45 -0.44 -3.69 22.28
C ARG A 45 0.66 -2.66 22.10
N TYR A 46 0.35 -1.69 21.26
CA TYR A 46 1.00 -0.40 21.19
C TYR A 46 1.10 0.15 22.62
N SER A 47 2.26 -0.05 23.25
CA SER A 47 2.60 0.58 24.52
C SER A 47 2.86 2.04 24.18
N GLN A 48 1.84 2.85 24.38
CA GLN A 48 1.94 4.29 24.36
C GLN A 48 2.63 4.70 25.65
N ASP A 49 3.95 4.86 25.60
CA ASP A 49 4.66 5.63 26.61
C ASP A 49 5.76 6.42 25.91
N SER A 50 5.58 7.74 25.87
CA SER A 50 6.54 8.68 25.31
C SER A 50 6.28 10.06 25.89
N SER A 51 6.49 10.21 27.19
CA SER A 51 7.10 11.44 27.68
C SER A 51 8.60 11.32 27.41
N ASP A 52 9.11 11.97 26.34
CA ASP A 52 10.42 12.61 26.33
C ASP A 52 10.76 13.29 24.99
N LEU A 53 11.06 14.58 25.12
CA LEU A 53 11.80 15.50 24.25
C LEU A 53 11.58 15.47 22.72
N HIS A 54 10.70 16.37 22.28
CA HIS A 54 10.55 16.79 20.89
C HIS A 54 11.84 17.42 20.33
N ARG A 55 12.39 16.86 19.24
CA ARG A 55 13.24 17.60 18.32
C ARG A 55 12.69 17.45 16.90
N SER A 56 12.00 18.47 16.43
CA SER A 56 11.52 18.59 15.05
C SER A 56 12.71 18.90 14.13
N VAL A 57 12.99 18.02 13.17
CA VAL A 57 13.93 18.31 12.08
C VAL A 57 13.14 18.93 10.94
N ALA A 58 13.28 20.25 10.77
CA ALA A 58 12.74 20.97 9.63
C ALA A 58 13.79 20.98 8.51
N LEU A 59 13.54 20.23 7.43
CA LEU A 59 14.35 20.32 6.21
C LEU A 59 13.90 21.57 5.43
N ASN A 60 14.70 22.64 5.51
CA ASN A 60 14.39 23.93 4.88
C ASN A 60 14.89 23.96 3.42
N TRP A 61 13.97 23.93 2.45
CA TRP A 61 14.25 23.68 1.02
C TRP A 61 14.54 24.93 0.18
N ARG A 62 14.91 26.08 0.77
CA ARG A 62 14.94 27.36 0.01
C ARG A 62 16.20 27.63 -0.83
N ALA A 63 17.17 26.72 -0.93
CA ALA A 63 18.38 26.97 -1.70
C ALA A 63 18.54 25.96 -2.85
N LEU A 64 18.78 26.50 -4.05
CA LEU A 64 19.22 25.85 -5.30
C LEU A 64 18.11 25.61 -6.35
N TRP A 65 17.77 26.65 -7.12
CA TRP A 65 17.85 26.65 -8.60
C TRP A 65 17.52 28.04 -9.19
N PRO A 66 18.40 28.65 -9.99
CA PRO A 66 18.07 29.74 -10.88
C PRO A 66 18.11 29.26 -12.33
N LEU A 67 16.96 28.99 -12.96
CA LEU A 67 16.86 28.99 -14.42
C LEU A 67 15.48 29.54 -14.80
N SER A 68 15.49 30.72 -15.43
CA SER A 68 14.34 31.38 -16.02
C SER A 68 14.01 30.73 -17.36
N CYS A 69 12.77 30.26 -17.53
CA CYS A 69 12.19 30.00 -18.85
C CYS A 69 10.71 30.40 -18.81
N SER A 70 10.26 31.18 -19.80
CA SER A 70 8.89 31.70 -19.85
C SER A 70 7.92 30.61 -20.31
N PRO A 71 6.84 30.31 -19.56
CA PRO A 71 5.83 29.37 -20.01
C PRO A 71 4.66 30.08 -20.72
N MET A 72 4.19 29.48 -21.82
CA MET A 72 2.84 29.72 -22.32
C MET A 72 1.83 29.26 -21.27
N ALA A 73 0.83 30.09 -20.99
CA ALA A 73 -0.21 29.84 -20.00
C ALA A 73 -1.13 28.68 -20.43
N SER A 74 -0.88 27.47 -19.93
CA SER A 74 -1.92 26.44 -19.82
C SER A 74 -2.50 26.46 -18.40
N ALA A 75 -3.81 26.23 -18.27
CA ALA A 75 -4.48 26.26 -16.96
C ALA A 75 -4.08 25.04 -16.10
N PRO A 76 -4.04 25.17 -14.76
CA PRO A 76 -3.59 24.08 -13.88
C PRO A 76 -4.52 22.88 -13.95
N THR A 77 -3.94 21.68 -13.87
CA THR A 77 -4.74 20.46 -13.77
C THR A 77 -5.50 20.44 -12.45
N ASN A 78 -6.83 20.39 -12.48
CA ASN A 78 -7.69 20.30 -11.28
C ASN A 78 -8.61 19.07 -11.37
N LEU A 79 -9.45 18.80 -10.35
CA LEU A 79 -10.33 17.62 -10.30
C LEU A 79 -11.24 17.48 -11.53
N SER A 80 -11.63 18.60 -12.15
CA SER A 80 -12.42 18.62 -13.38
C SER A 80 -11.68 18.07 -14.59
N HIS A 81 -10.39 17.74 -14.47
CA HIS A 81 -9.60 17.02 -15.48
C HIS A 81 -9.44 15.51 -15.19
N ILE A 82 -9.95 15.00 -14.07
CA ILE A 82 -10.01 13.55 -13.75
C ILE A 82 -11.44 12.99 -13.91
N VAL A 83 -11.61 11.79 -14.49
CA VAL A 83 -12.89 11.05 -14.56
C VAL A 83 -12.73 9.71 -13.86
N PHE A 84 -13.59 9.39 -12.89
CA PHE A 84 -13.55 8.12 -12.16
C PHE A 84 -14.44 7.06 -12.83
N GLY A 85 -13.86 5.94 -13.24
CA GLY A 85 -14.60 4.73 -13.60
C GLY A 85 -14.71 3.82 -12.39
N ILE A 86 -15.92 3.68 -11.83
CA ILE A 86 -16.18 2.82 -10.67
C ILE A 86 -16.93 1.60 -11.17
N VAL A 87 -16.45 0.41 -10.85
CA VAL A 87 -17.07 -0.84 -11.31
C VAL A 87 -17.52 -1.65 -10.10
N GLY A 88 -18.74 -2.16 -10.15
CA GLY A 88 -19.35 -2.95 -9.09
C GLY A 88 -20.26 -4.05 -9.62
N SER A 89 -20.78 -4.87 -8.71
CA SER A 89 -21.83 -5.84 -8.96
C SER A 89 -23.00 -5.57 -8.01
N LEU A 90 -24.22 -5.61 -8.53
CA LEU A 90 -25.46 -5.40 -7.77
C LEU A 90 -25.51 -6.25 -6.50
N ASN A 91 -25.14 -7.53 -6.62
CA ASN A 91 -25.17 -8.49 -5.52
C ASN A 91 -24.27 -8.11 -4.34
N THR A 92 -23.20 -7.34 -4.59
CA THR A 92 -22.24 -6.92 -3.55
C THR A 92 -22.31 -5.43 -3.23
N TRP A 93 -23.09 -4.67 -3.99
CA TRP A 93 -23.12 -3.20 -3.92
C TRP A 93 -23.52 -2.69 -2.54
N LYS A 94 -24.52 -3.32 -1.91
CA LYS A 94 -25.01 -2.95 -0.57
C LYS A 94 -23.89 -2.86 0.47
N GLY A 95 -22.92 -3.79 0.42
CA GLY A 95 -21.78 -3.81 1.35
C GLY A 95 -20.59 -2.96 0.89
N ARG A 96 -20.57 -2.50 -0.37
CA ARG A 96 -19.45 -1.74 -0.95
C ARG A 96 -19.73 -0.25 -1.13
N LYS A 97 -21.00 0.17 -1.13
CA LYS A 97 -21.39 1.58 -1.35
C LYS A 97 -20.73 2.54 -0.36
N ALA A 98 -20.50 2.11 0.88
CA ALA A 98 -19.84 2.91 1.91
C ALA A 98 -18.43 3.36 1.48
N TYR A 99 -17.71 2.54 0.71
CA TYR A 99 -16.40 2.93 0.17
C TYR A 99 -16.53 4.06 -0.83
N LEU A 100 -17.52 4.03 -1.71
CA LEU A 100 -17.79 5.12 -2.65
C LEU A 100 -18.20 6.40 -1.89
N GLU A 101 -19.15 6.27 -0.97
CA GLU A 101 -19.69 7.39 -0.18
C GLU A 101 -18.61 8.10 0.65
N SER A 102 -17.55 7.39 1.07
CA SER A 102 -16.46 7.98 1.85
C SER A 102 -15.73 9.13 1.12
N TRP A 103 -15.64 9.07 -0.22
CA TRP A 103 -14.81 9.99 -1.01
C TRP A 103 -15.55 10.69 -2.15
N TRP A 104 -16.65 10.12 -2.66
CA TRP A 104 -17.41 10.72 -3.75
C TRP A 104 -18.05 12.04 -3.32
N ARG A 105 -17.91 13.09 -4.13
CA ARG A 105 -18.50 14.41 -3.86
C ARG A 105 -19.38 14.82 -5.05
N PRO A 106 -20.71 14.93 -4.85
CA PRO A 106 -21.64 15.40 -5.88
C PRO A 106 -21.21 16.77 -6.40
N ASN A 107 -21.32 16.99 -7.72
CA ASN A 107 -20.92 18.24 -8.41
C ASN A 107 -19.43 18.62 -8.29
N VAL A 108 -18.60 17.78 -7.69
CA VAL A 108 -17.16 18.00 -7.51
C VAL A 108 -16.36 16.90 -8.20
N SER A 109 -16.71 15.63 -7.92
CA SER A 109 -16.18 14.45 -8.61
C SER A 109 -17.03 14.17 -9.86
N ARG A 110 -16.39 13.80 -10.98
CA ARG A 110 -17.10 13.29 -12.18
C ARG A 110 -16.65 11.87 -12.51
N GLY A 111 -17.57 11.08 -13.02
CA GLY A 111 -17.35 9.65 -13.15
C GLY A 111 -18.63 8.88 -13.44
N TYR A 112 -18.46 7.58 -13.64
CA TYR A 112 -19.54 6.66 -13.95
C TYR A 112 -19.44 5.43 -13.05
N LEU A 113 -20.59 4.98 -12.55
CA LEU A 113 -20.71 3.71 -11.84
C LEU A 113 -21.21 2.65 -12.83
N PHE A 114 -20.40 1.63 -13.08
CA PHE A 114 -20.74 0.51 -13.95
C PHE A 114 -21.22 -0.69 -13.11
N LEU A 115 -22.47 -1.13 -13.33
CA LEU A 115 -23.04 -2.32 -12.70
C LEU A 115 -23.29 -3.44 -13.73
N ASP A 116 -23.44 -4.66 -13.23
CA ASP A 116 -23.68 -5.88 -14.00
C ASP A 116 -25.15 -6.09 -14.43
N GLY A 117 -26.07 -5.28 -13.91
CA GLY A 117 -27.47 -5.27 -14.31
C GLY A 117 -28.21 -4.04 -13.77
N PRO A 118 -29.46 -3.81 -14.21
CA PRO A 118 -30.29 -2.74 -13.68
C PRO A 118 -30.70 -3.05 -12.22
N PRO A 119 -30.61 -2.09 -11.30
CA PRO A 119 -31.12 -2.26 -9.94
C PRO A 119 -32.65 -2.27 -9.90
N GLU A 120 -33.22 -2.94 -8.90
CA GLU A 120 -34.66 -2.90 -8.64
C GLU A 120 -35.14 -1.50 -8.23
N ASN A 121 -34.29 -0.72 -7.55
CA ASN A 121 -34.57 0.66 -7.19
C ASN A 121 -33.28 1.49 -7.15
N GLU A 122 -33.10 2.38 -8.12
CA GLU A 122 -31.93 3.26 -8.23
C GLU A 122 -31.74 4.16 -6.99
N SER A 123 -32.84 4.61 -6.38
CA SER A 123 -32.82 5.48 -5.20
C SER A 123 -32.24 4.78 -3.96
N LEU A 124 -32.36 3.45 -3.88
CA LEU A 124 -31.84 2.64 -2.77
C LEU A 124 -30.38 2.24 -2.97
N LEU A 125 -29.89 2.25 -4.22
CA LEU A 125 -28.47 2.03 -4.48
C LEU A 125 -27.62 3.17 -3.92
N CYS A 126 -28.10 4.40 -4.07
CA CYS A 126 -27.34 5.61 -3.81
C CYS A 126 -28.24 6.79 -3.41
N PRO A 127 -28.62 6.91 -2.13
CA PRO A 127 -29.51 7.97 -1.66
C PRO A 127 -28.89 9.38 -1.72
N PHE A 128 -27.56 9.49 -1.86
CA PHE A 128 -26.85 10.77 -1.92
C PHE A 128 -25.96 10.85 -3.17
N THR A 129 -26.59 11.03 -4.34
CA THR A 129 -25.96 11.53 -5.58
C THR A 129 -24.65 10.86 -5.97
N CYS A 130 -24.73 9.57 -6.30
CA CYS A 130 -23.65 8.79 -6.89
C CYS A 130 -23.28 9.27 -8.30
N PRO A 131 -22.13 8.79 -8.85
CA PRO A 131 -21.82 8.99 -10.27
C PRO A 131 -22.94 8.45 -11.16
N ALA A 132 -23.02 8.97 -12.38
CA ALA A 132 -24.02 8.52 -13.35
C ALA A 132 -23.91 7.00 -13.55
N LEU A 133 -25.04 6.29 -13.40
CA LEU A 133 -25.11 4.85 -13.51
C LEU A 133 -25.01 4.42 -14.98
N ARG A 134 -24.22 3.38 -15.23
CA ARG A 134 -24.08 2.70 -16.51
C ARG A 134 -24.25 1.19 -16.30
N ILE A 135 -24.99 0.54 -17.18
CA ILE A 135 -25.15 -0.91 -17.14
C ILE A 135 -24.20 -1.52 -18.15
N ASN A 136 -23.41 -2.50 -17.71
CA ASN A 136 -22.50 -3.22 -18.59
C ASN A 136 -23.31 -4.02 -19.62
N GLU A 137 -22.87 -3.96 -20.88
CA GLU A 137 -23.47 -4.73 -21.95
C GLU A 137 -23.36 -6.24 -21.69
N ASN A 138 -24.38 -6.97 -22.11
CA ASN A 138 -24.33 -8.42 -22.11
C ASN A 138 -23.47 -8.93 -23.29
N ILE A 139 -22.21 -9.23 -23.03
CA ILE A 139 -21.24 -9.71 -24.03
C ILE A 139 -21.38 -11.21 -24.36
N THR A 140 -22.37 -11.94 -23.83
CA THR A 140 -22.54 -13.40 -24.10
C THR A 140 -22.79 -13.72 -25.57
N HIS A 141 -23.24 -12.73 -26.34
CA HIS A 141 -23.54 -12.87 -27.77
C HIS A 141 -22.29 -12.76 -28.66
N TRP A 142 -21.13 -12.38 -28.12
CA TRP A 142 -19.92 -12.23 -28.93
C TRP A 142 -19.37 -13.60 -29.33
N ASP A 143 -18.96 -13.76 -30.59
CA ASP A 143 -18.37 -15.01 -31.11
C ASP A 143 -17.11 -15.44 -30.35
N ILE A 144 -16.39 -14.48 -29.77
CA ILE A 144 -15.21 -14.74 -28.95
C ILE A 144 -15.56 -15.08 -27.50
N TYR A 145 -16.79 -14.84 -27.04
CA TYR A 145 -17.23 -15.09 -25.65
C TYR A 145 -16.90 -16.50 -25.14
N PRO A 146 -17.15 -17.58 -25.88
CA PRO A 146 -16.78 -18.93 -25.44
C PRO A 146 -15.26 -19.13 -25.24
N LYS A 147 -14.44 -18.31 -25.89
CA LYS A 147 -12.97 -18.34 -25.82
C LYS A 147 -12.42 -17.47 -24.68
N ILE A 148 -13.26 -16.64 -24.06
CA ILE A 148 -12.86 -15.72 -23.00
C ILE A 148 -12.79 -16.47 -21.69
N LYS A 149 -11.56 -16.65 -21.18
CA LYS A 149 -11.29 -17.38 -19.94
C LYS A 149 -11.90 -16.73 -18.69
N TYR A 150 -11.98 -15.39 -18.67
CA TYR A 150 -12.51 -14.62 -17.55
C TYR A 150 -13.42 -13.49 -18.05
N PRO A 151 -14.69 -13.77 -18.40
CA PRO A 151 -15.60 -12.79 -18.99
C PRO A 151 -15.84 -11.53 -18.13
N ILE A 152 -15.71 -11.67 -16.82
CA ILE A 152 -15.81 -10.57 -15.85
C ILE A 152 -14.66 -9.57 -16.01
N GLN A 153 -13.46 -10.01 -16.44
CA GLN A 153 -12.28 -9.14 -16.56
C GLN A 153 -12.30 -8.28 -17.83
N ILE A 154 -13.02 -8.70 -18.88
CA ILE A 154 -13.16 -7.91 -20.13
C ILE A 154 -13.90 -6.60 -19.90
N ARG A 155 -14.72 -6.51 -18.83
CA ARG A 155 -15.44 -5.31 -18.43
C ARG A 155 -14.53 -4.22 -17.85
N MET A 156 -13.24 -4.49 -17.67
CA MET A 156 -12.29 -3.62 -16.97
C MET A 156 -11.05 -3.35 -17.82
N VAL A 157 -11.11 -2.37 -18.73
CA VAL A 157 -9.95 -1.96 -19.55
C VAL A 157 -9.41 -0.61 -19.11
N ARG A 158 -8.45 -0.65 -18.17
CA ARG A 158 -7.23 0.19 -18.05
C ARG A 158 -6.59 -0.12 -16.69
N SER A 159 -5.34 -0.59 -16.74
CA SER A 159 -4.41 -0.91 -15.63
C SER A 159 -5.04 -0.99 -14.24
N ILE A 160 -5.76 -2.08 -13.98
CA ILE A 160 -6.13 -2.44 -12.63
C ILE A 160 -4.91 -3.07 -11.96
N ILE A 161 -4.45 -2.47 -10.88
CA ILE A 161 -3.48 -3.09 -9.99
C ILE A 161 -4.23 -4.11 -9.14
N ASP A 162 -4.04 -5.39 -9.47
CA ASP A 162 -4.68 -6.53 -8.80
C ASP A 162 -3.72 -7.17 -7.79
N LEU A 163 -3.63 -6.55 -6.61
CA LEU A 163 -2.75 -6.96 -5.51
C LEU A 163 -3.55 -7.36 -4.27
N ARG A 164 -2.95 -8.20 -3.43
CA ARG A 164 -3.49 -8.61 -2.13
C ARG A 164 -2.55 -8.25 -0.99
N GLY A 165 -3.12 -8.22 0.22
CA GLY A 165 -2.39 -7.98 1.47
C GLY A 165 -1.91 -6.53 1.56
N ASN A 166 -0.68 -6.35 2.03
CA ASN A 166 -0.12 -5.05 2.32
C ASN A 166 0.41 -4.36 1.05
N ILE A 167 -0.36 -3.43 0.49
CA ILE A 167 0.05 -2.65 -0.69
C ILE A 167 0.93 -1.43 -0.37
N ALA A 168 1.42 -1.30 0.85
CA ALA A 168 2.15 -0.10 1.28
C ALA A 168 3.43 0.15 0.48
N GLY A 169 4.19 -0.89 0.14
CA GLY A 169 5.39 -0.77 -0.68
C GLY A 169 5.12 -0.24 -2.09
N LEU A 170 3.93 -0.52 -2.64
CA LEU A 170 3.47 0.07 -3.90
C LEU A 170 3.13 1.55 -3.70
N LEU A 171 2.27 1.87 -2.73
CA LEU A 171 1.81 3.24 -2.47
C LEU A 171 2.94 4.19 -2.05
N SER A 172 4.01 3.68 -1.43
CA SER A 172 5.21 4.44 -1.08
C SER A 172 6.16 4.70 -2.26
N SER A 173 5.93 4.06 -3.42
CA SER A 173 6.80 4.15 -4.60
C SER A 173 6.13 4.89 -5.75
N HIS A 174 6.90 5.48 -6.66
CA HIS A 174 6.36 6.16 -7.85
C HIS A 174 5.86 5.15 -8.90
N PRO A 175 4.55 4.93 -9.12
CA PRO A 175 4.11 4.26 -10.33
C PRO A 175 4.45 5.17 -11.53
N GLN A 176 5.09 4.66 -12.60
CA GLN A 176 5.44 5.48 -13.78
C GLN A 176 4.20 6.11 -14.46
N SER A 177 3.00 5.60 -14.16
CA SER A 177 1.72 6.17 -14.55
C SER A 177 1.01 6.79 -13.36
N PRO A 178 0.27 7.90 -13.53
CA PRO A 178 -0.63 8.41 -12.51
C PRO A 178 -1.52 7.30 -11.95
N PHE A 179 -1.74 7.36 -10.64
CA PHE A 179 -2.54 6.37 -9.94
C PHE A 179 -3.99 6.41 -10.39
N LEU A 180 -4.35 5.57 -11.36
CA LEU A 180 -5.65 5.63 -12.03
C LEU A 180 -6.78 4.99 -11.22
N SER A 181 -6.51 3.89 -10.50
CA SER A 181 -7.53 3.17 -9.73
C SER A 181 -6.93 2.14 -8.76
N LEU A 182 -7.49 2.05 -7.55
CA LEU A 182 -7.32 0.89 -6.66
C LEU A 182 -8.51 -0.03 -6.81
N HIS A 183 -8.23 -1.28 -7.18
CA HIS A 183 -9.22 -2.34 -7.19
C HIS A 183 -9.08 -3.20 -5.93
N HIS A 184 -10.15 -3.87 -5.52
CA HIS A 184 -10.17 -4.76 -4.35
C HIS A 184 -9.76 -4.12 -3.01
N ILE A 185 -10.20 -2.88 -2.75
CA ILE A 185 -9.94 -2.20 -1.48
C ILE A 185 -10.44 -2.96 -0.24
N ASN A 186 -11.37 -3.90 -0.45
CA ASN A 186 -11.91 -4.79 0.57
C ASN A 186 -11.03 -6.01 0.90
N ILE A 187 -9.99 -6.28 0.10
CA ILE A 187 -9.10 -7.46 0.22
C ILE A 187 -7.67 -7.06 0.54
N VAL A 188 -7.24 -5.87 0.15
CA VAL A 188 -6.00 -5.29 0.65
C VAL A 188 -6.10 -4.96 2.13
N ASP A 189 -4.98 -4.90 2.81
CA ASP A 189 -4.90 -4.41 4.19
C ASP A 189 -5.28 -2.92 4.25
N PRO A 190 -5.69 -2.39 5.41
CA PRO A 190 -5.91 -0.96 5.56
C PRO A 190 -4.69 -0.15 5.09
N ILE A 191 -4.94 0.98 4.42
CA ILE A 191 -3.88 1.83 3.84
C ILE A 191 -2.94 2.32 4.95
N PHE A 192 -3.48 2.54 6.15
CA PHE A 192 -2.76 2.98 7.34
C PHE A 192 -2.83 1.89 8.44
N PRO A 193 -1.70 1.52 9.08
CA PRO A 193 -1.63 0.37 10.00
C PRO A 193 -2.53 0.46 11.24
N SER A 194 -2.91 1.67 11.65
CA SER A 194 -3.67 1.94 12.88
C SER A 194 -5.14 2.31 12.62
N MET A 195 -5.64 2.07 11.40
CA MET A 195 -7.00 2.45 10.98
C MET A 195 -7.72 1.25 10.39
N ASN A 196 -9.05 1.24 10.46
CA ASN A 196 -9.82 0.31 9.64
C ASN A 196 -9.84 0.75 8.17
N ARG A 197 -10.28 -0.12 7.26
CA ARG A 197 -10.23 0.14 5.81
C ARG A 197 -10.95 1.43 5.42
N SER A 198 -12.17 1.66 5.94
CA SER A 198 -12.97 2.84 5.61
C SER A 198 -12.33 4.13 6.13
N GLU A 199 -11.87 4.12 7.37
CA GLU A 199 -11.14 5.24 7.97
C GLU A 199 -9.85 5.55 7.22
N SER A 200 -9.11 4.51 6.82
CA SER A 200 -7.85 4.67 6.10
C SER A 200 -8.04 5.38 4.75
N ILE A 201 -9.14 5.09 4.05
CA ILE A 201 -9.51 5.77 2.80
C ILE A 201 -9.91 7.21 3.08
N SER A 202 -10.79 7.43 4.05
CA SER A 202 -11.22 8.77 4.45
C SER A 202 -10.03 9.65 4.84
N HIS A 203 -9.05 9.06 5.55
CA HIS A 203 -7.81 9.71 5.96
C HIS A 203 -6.91 10.04 4.76
N LEU A 204 -6.69 9.10 3.84
CA LEU A 204 -5.95 9.37 2.59
C LEU A 204 -6.57 10.53 1.82
N MET A 205 -7.91 10.59 1.75
CA MET A 205 -8.63 11.64 1.06
C MET A 205 -8.49 13.03 1.68
N LYS A 206 -8.01 13.15 2.94
CA LYS A 206 -7.72 14.47 3.54
C LYS A 206 -6.59 15.18 2.76
N SER A 207 -5.52 14.46 2.44
CA SER A 207 -4.42 15.03 1.63
C SER A 207 -4.86 15.29 0.19
N ALA A 208 -5.63 14.35 -0.39
CA ALA A 208 -6.20 14.51 -1.73
C ALA A 208 -7.06 15.78 -1.84
N ARG A 209 -7.84 16.16 -0.81
CA ARG A 209 -8.64 17.40 -0.85
C ARG A 209 -7.80 18.67 -0.91
N VAL A 210 -6.54 18.62 -0.47
CA VAL A 210 -5.64 19.77 -0.47
C VAL A 210 -4.92 19.90 -1.80
N ASP A 211 -4.32 18.81 -2.31
CA ASP A 211 -3.66 18.77 -3.61
C ASP A 211 -3.77 17.36 -4.22
N GLN A 212 -4.75 17.19 -5.11
CA GLN A 212 -5.05 15.90 -5.74
C GLN A 212 -3.95 15.46 -6.69
N SER A 213 -3.31 16.42 -7.36
CA SER A 213 -2.30 16.13 -8.38
C SER A 213 -1.06 15.48 -7.77
N ARG A 214 -0.77 15.81 -6.52
CA ARG A 214 0.40 15.36 -5.77
C ARG A 214 0.18 14.07 -4.98
N LEU A 215 -1.06 13.59 -4.88
CA LEU A 215 -1.39 12.41 -4.08
C LEU A 215 -0.59 11.18 -4.54
N ALA A 216 0.14 10.57 -3.61
CA ALA A 216 1.02 9.42 -3.84
C ALA A 216 2.10 9.65 -4.92
N GLN A 217 2.45 10.92 -5.21
CA GLN A 217 3.64 11.22 -5.99
C GLN A 217 4.89 11.10 -5.10
N GLN A 218 5.93 10.48 -5.65
CA GLN A 218 7.18 10.25 -4.93
C GLN A 218 8.18 11.38 -5.19
N THR A 219 8.71 11.97 -4.13
CA THR A 219 9.85 12.88 -4.14
C THR A 219 11.04 12.22 -3.44
N ILE A 220 12.22 12.25 -4.04
CA ILE A 220 13.44 11.64 -3.48
C ILE A 220 14.47 12.73 -3.22
N CYS A 221 15.00 12.75 -2.00
CA CYS A 221 15.97 13.72 -1.52
C CYS A 221 17.16 12.99 -0.87
N TYR A 222 18.30 13.66 -0.83
CA TYR A 222 19.53 13.11 -0.24
C TYR A 222 20.08 14.08 0.77
N GLN A 223 20.26 13.61 2.01
CA GLN A 223 20.95 14.36 3.04
C GLN A 223 22.37 13.81 3.17
N ARG A 224 23.31 14.46 2.48
CA ARG A 224 24.68 13.97 2.32
C ARG A 224 25.45 13.94 3.62
N GLU A 225 25.21 14.90 4.51
CA GLU A 225 25.89 14.99 5.82
C GLU A 225 25.63 13.77 6.70
N MET A 226 24.42 13.19 6.61
CA MET A 226 24.03 12.00 7.39
C MET A 226 24.06 10.72 6.55
N ASN A 227 24.49 10.78 5.29
CA ASN A 227 24.38 9.69 4.32
C ASN A 227 22.96 9.12 4.16
N TRP A 228 21.93 9.96 4.27
CA TRP A 228 20.54 9.51 4.19
C TRP A 228 19.93 9.71 2.82
N SER A 229 19.10 8.74 2.43
CA SER A 229 18.11 8.95 1.37
C SER A 229 16.74 9.11 2.00
N VAL A 230 16.02 10.14 1.59
CA VAL A 230 14.65 10.38 2.02
C VAL A 230 13.74 10.21 0.81
N SER A 231 12.68 9.42 0.94
CA SER A 231 11.69 9.23 -0.11
C SER A 231 10.30 9.53 0.46
N VAL A 232 9.61 10.51 -0.12
CA VAL A 232 8.31 10.98 0.34
C VAL A 232 7.29 10.67 -0.73
N SER A 233 6.34 9.79 -0.43
CA SER A 233 5.09 9.62 -1.17
C SER A 233 4.05 10.58 -0.58
N TRP A 234 3.83 11.72 -1.27
CA TRP A 234 3.08 12.82 -0.68
C TRP A 234 1.62 12.42 -0.36
N GLY A 235 1.15 12.78 0.82
CA GLY A 235 -0.18 12.39 1.31
C GLY A 235 -0.32 10.93 1.77
N TYR A 236 0.73 10.10 1.64
CA TYR A 236 0.71 8.70 2.07
C TYR A 236 1.80 8.35 3.09
N SER A 237 3.08 8.36 2.68
CA SER A 237 4.18 7.87 3.51
C SER A 237 5.49 8.60 3.24
N ALA A 238 6.41 8.54 4.19
CA ALA A 238 7.78 8.99 4.04
C ALA A 238 8.73 7.92 4.58
N HIS A 239 9.84 7.71 3.88
CA HIS A 239 10.86 6.73 4.20
C HIS A 239 12.19 7.44 4.41
N ILE A 240 12.93 7.02 5.44
CA ILE A 240 14.34 7.37 5.61
C ILE A 240 15.17 6.09 5.45
N TYR A 241 16.19 6.16 4.62
CA TYR A 241 17.21 5.12 4.47
C TYR A 241 18.51 5.66 5.04
N GLU A 242 19.16 4.90 5.93
CA GLU A 242 20.46 5.24 6.51
C GLU A 242 21.63 4.96 5.55
N SER A 243 21.37 5.05 4.24
CA SER A 243 22.38 4.95 3.19
C SER A 243 21.96 5.77 1.96
N ILE A 244 22.93 6.16 1.13
CA ILE A 244 22.67 6.84 -0.15
C ILE A 244 22.30 5.78 -1.21
N LEU A 245 21.00 5.63 -1.44
CA LEU A 245 20.45 4.71 -2.43
C LEU A 245 20.13 5.44 -3.74
N PRO A 246 20.56 4.91 -4.89
CA PRO A 246 20.29 5.55 -6.17
C PRO A 246 18.78 5.55 -6.49
N ARG A 247 18.32 6.62 -7.18
CA ARG A 247 16.90 6.82 -7.51
C ARG A 247 16.25 5.63 -8.20
N TYR A 248 16.98 4.91 -9.06
CA TYR A 248 16.44 3.74 -9.76
C TYR A 248 16.07 2.57 -8.82
N ILE A 249 16.68 2.50 -7.62
CA ILE A 249 16.32 1.53 -6.58
C ILE A 249 15.11 2.04 -5.81
N LEU A 250 15.13 3.30 -5.38
CA LEU A 250 14.06 3.91 -4.57
C LEU A 250 12.71 4.03 -5.29
N ARG A 251 12.74 4.11 -6.63
CA ARG A 251 11.54 4.05 -7.48
C ARG A 251 10.92 2.66 -7.57
N LYS A 252 11.65 1.60 -7.21
CA LYS A 252 11.11 0.24 -7.20
C LYS A 252 10.31 0.01 -5.91
N PRO A 253 9.04 -0.41 -5.99
CA PRO A 253 8.26 -0.78 -4.82
C PRO A 253 8.92 -1.89 -4.02
N ILE A 254 8.86 -1.77 -2.69
CA ILE A 254 9.18 -2.88 -1.79
C ILE A 254 8.04 -3.90 -1.93
N GLU A 255 8.37 -5.16 -2.13
CA GLU A 255 7.39 -6.23 -2.29
C GLU A 255 6.76 -6.60 -0.94
N THR A 256 5.85 -5.73 -0.46
CA THR A 256 5.00 -5.98 0.71
C THR A 256 3.68 -6.65 0.34
N PHE A 257 3.35 -6.66 -0.96
CA PHE A 257 2.11 -7.15 -1.53
C PHE A 257 2.29 -8.52 -2.15
N SER A 258 1.18 -9.22 -2.37
CA SER A 258 1.15 -10.53 -3.00
C SER A 258 0.30 -10.53 -4.28
N PRO A 259 0.64 -11.38 -5.26
CA PRO A 259 -0.19 -11.58 -6.43
C PRO A 259 -1.49 -12.30 -6.05
N TRP A 260 -2.53 -12.12 -6.86
CA TRP A 260 -3.83 -12.75 -6.63
C TRP A 260 -3.77 -14.29 -6.68
N LYS A 261 -2.86 -14.84 -7.48
CA LYS A 261 -2.66 -16.28 -7.66
C LYS A 261 -1.45 -16.73 -6.84
N GLU A 262 -1.70 -17.61 -5.86
CA GLU A 262 -0.67 -18.15 -4.95
C GLU A 262 0.51 -18.81 -5.69
N LYS A 263 0.24 -19.41 -6.86
CA LYS A 263 1.25 -19.99 -7.76
C LYS A 263 1.26 -19.28 -9.11
N ALA A 264 1.33 -17.96 -9.10
CA ALA A 264 1.57 -17.22 -10.34
C ALA A 264 2.94 -17.63 -10.94
N LYS A 265 3.02 -17.62 -12.27
CA LYS A 265 4.28 -17.90 -12.98
C LYS A 265 5.03 -16.59 -13.11
N TRP A 266 6.33 -16.63 -12.95
CA TRP A 266 7.20 -15.47 -13.15
C TRP A 266 7.14 -14.98 -14.61
N PRO A 267 7.16 -13.66 -14.88
CA PRO A 267 7.14 -12.55 -13.93
C PRO A 267 5.77 -12.35 -13.26
N MET A 268 5.77 -12.13 -11.93
CA MET A 268 4.53 -12.05 -11.12
C MET A 268 3.79 -10.72 -11.27
N PHE A 269 4.51 -9.66 -11.65
CA PHE A 269 4.01 -8.30 -11.75
C PHE A 269 4.45 -7.66 -13.06
N MET A 270 3.69 -6.66 -13.53
CA MET A 270 4.01 -5.90 -14.73
C MET A 270 5.07 -4.80 -14.49
N PHE A 271 5.70 -4.77 -13.32
CA PHE A 271 6.69 -3.79 -12.90
C PHE A 271 7.76 -4.45 -12.03
N ASN A 272 8.94 -3.82 -11.98
CA ASN A 272 10.06 -4.31 -11.18
C ASN A 272 9.85 -3.98 -9.69
N THR A 273 9.98 -4.99 -8.83
CA THR A 273 9.94 -4.86 -7.38
C THR A 273 11.35 -4.99 -6.78
N ARG A 274 11.47 -4.73 -5.48
CA ARG A 274 12.63 -5.14 -4.68
C ARG A 274 12.18 -6.01 -3.49
N PRO A 275 13.04 -6.91 -2.98
CA PRO A 275 12.68 -7.83 -1.92
C PRO A 275 12.15 -7.13 -0.67
N GLY A 276 11.01 -7.58 -0.15
CA GLY A 276 10.41 -7.08 1.10
C GLY A 276 10.99 -7.68 2.37
N ASN A 277 11.78 -8.75 2.26
CA ASN A 277 12.35 -9.52 3.36
C ASN A 277 13.86 -9.28 3.57
N SER A 278 14.39 -8.15 3.07
CA SER A 278 15.79 -7.80 3.31
C SER A 278 16.04 -7.64 4.80
N THR A 279 17.13 -8.22 5.29
CA THR A 279 17.62 -8.06 6.67
C THR A 279 18.71 -7.00 6.77
N ASN A 280 19.08 -6.38 5.64
CA ASN A 280 20.08 -5.35 5.59
C ASN A 280 19.50 -4.01 6.09
N PRO A 281 19.97 -3.46 7.23
CA PRO A 281 19.44 -2.21 7.78
C PRO A 281 19.62 -1.01 6.84
N CYS A 282 20.60 -1.06 5.93
CA CYS A 282 20.85 0.00 4.95
C CYS A 282 19.82 0.02 3.80
N GLU A 283 19.14 -1.10 3.55
CA GLU A 283 18.14 -1.24 2.48
C GLU A 283 16.70 -1.13 3.00
N VAL A 284 16.50 -1.41 4.29
CA VAL A 284 15.20 -1.35 4.95
C VAL A 284 14.96 0.06 5.48
N PRO A 285 13.92 0.77 5.03
CA PRO A 285 13.67 2.13 5.50
C PRO A 285 13.04 2.17 6.89
N HIS A 286 13.17 3.31 7.56
CA HIS A 286 12.27 3.73 8.62
C HIS A 286 10.97 4.23 7.99
N TRP A 287 9.83 3.63 8.37
CA TRP A 287 8.51 3.97 7.83
C TRP A 287 7.80 5.03 8.66
N PHE A 288 7.39 6.10 7.98
CA PHE A 288 6.54 7.16 8.52
C PHE A 288 5.28 7.26 7.66
N PHE A 289 4.12 7.36 8.29
CA PHE A 289 2.83 7.42 7.61
C PHE A 289 2.16 8.77 7.83
N PHE A 290 1.36 9.19 6.85
CA PHE A 290 0.64 10.45 6.88
C PHE A 290 -0.23 10.60 8.14
N GLU A 291 0.02 11.67 8.90
CA GLU A 291 -0.67 11.99 10.15
C GLU A 291 -1.62 13.17 9.97
N SER A 292 -1.12 14.32 9.51
CA SER A 292 -1.91 15.54 9.35
C SER A 292 -1.40 16.41 8.19
N ILE A 293 -2.28 17.28 7.70
CA ILE A 293 -1.96 18.29 6.68
C ILE A 293 -2.56 19.62 7.13
N GLU A 294 -1.72 20.64 7.18
CA GLU A 294 -2.09 21.96 7.68
C GLU A 294 -1.58 23.04 6.71
N ARG A 295 -2.39 24.06 6.46
CA ARG A 295 -1.93 25.27 5.78
C ARG A 295 -1.35 26.19 6.83
N GLN A 296 -0.04 26.44 6.75
CA GLN A 296 0.64 27.30 7.71
C GLN A 296 0.48 28.76 7.33
N ASN A 297 0.66 29.08 6.05
CA ASN A 297 0.51 30.42 5.45
C ASN A 297 -0.24 30.30 4.11
N GLU A 298 -0.50 31.43 3.44
CA GLU A 298 -1.11 31.42 2.09
C GLU A 298 -0.29 30.63 1.06
N ASP A 299 1.02 30.54 1.24
CA ASP A 299 1.94 29.93 0.28
C ASP A 299 2.45 28.53 0.67
N ASP A 300 2.26 28.07 1.91
CA ASP A 300 2.90 26.86 2.43
C ASP A 300 1.91 25.86 3.07
N ILE A 301 1.99 24.61 2.62
CA ILE A 301 1.34 23.43 3.21
C ILE A 301 2.40 22.61 3.94
N VAL A 302 2.09 22.29 5.19
CA VAL A 302 2.90 21.39 6.03
C VAL A 302 2.19 20.05 6.13
N THR A 303 2.85 19.01 5.66
CA THR A 303 2.37 17.63 5.80
C THR A 303 3.21 16.93 6.85
N THR A 304 2.54 16.41 7.88
CA THR A 304 3.18 15.70 9.00
C THR A 304 3.04 14.19 8.82
N TYR A 305 4.13 13.47 9.08
CA TYR A 305 4.21 12.01 9.03
C TYR A 305 4.73 11.47 10.35
N SER A 306 4.10 10.44 10.89
CA SER A 306 4.45 9.81 12.16
C SER A 306 4.98 8.39 11.95
N ARG A 307 5.95 7.99 12.77
CA ARG A 307 6.46 6.62 12.81
C ARG A 307 5.36 5.67 13.31
N ALA A 308 5.04 4.63 12.53
CA ALA A 308 4.08 3.61 12.97
C ALA A 308 4.73 2.53 13.85
N ALA A 309 5.98 2.17 13.55
CA ALA A 309 6.72 1.14 14.28
C ALA A 309 8.21 1.46 14.35
N LYS A 310 8.88 0.91 15.38
CA LYS A 310 10.35 0.92 15.46
C LYS A 310 10.94 0.14 14.29
N HIS A 311 12.15 0.51 13.88
CA HIS A 311 12.82 -0.09 12.71
C HIS A 311 13.06 -1.59 12.87
N GLY A 312 13.29 -2.05 14.11
CA GLY A 312 13.43 -3.48 14.44
C GLY A 312 14.73 -4.10 13.95
N LEU A 313 15.64 -3.30 13.40
CA LEU A 313 16.99 -3.67 12.99
C LEU A 313 18.01 -2.76 13.67
N GLY A 314 19.28 -3.17 13.71
CA GLY A 314 20.36 -2.30 14.16
C GLY A 314 20.64 -1.17 13.15
N PRO A 315 21.46 -0.18 13.52
CA PRO A 315 21.81 0.92 12.63
C PRO A 315 22.60 0.42 11.41
N CYS A 316 22.46 1.11 10.28
CA CYS A 316 23.26 0.85 9.10
C CYS A 316 24.72 1.26 9.32
N SER A 317 25.64 0.29 9.23
CA SER A 317 27.08 0.53 9.41
C SER A 317 27.68 1.48 8.36
N LEU A 318 27.08 1.56 7.16
CA LEU A 318 27.51 2.46 6.09
C LEU A 318 27.04 3.91 6.30
N GLY A 319 26.04 4.13 7.16
CA GLY A 319 25.45 5.44 7.45
C GLY A 319 26.26 6.30 8.44
N GLY A 320 27.37 5.77 8.97
CA GLY A 320 28.26 6.51 9.87
C GLY A 320 27.59 6.96 11.16
N SER A 321 27.14 6.04 12.03
CA SER A 321 26.50 6.30 13.33
C SER A 321 25.30 7.29 13.35
N HIS A 322 24.85 7.79 12.20
CA HIS A 322 23.70 8.68 12.07
C HIS A 322 22.43 7.85 11.93
N SER A 323 22.00 7.21 13.02
CA SER A 323 20.76 6.45 12.98
C SER A 323 19.54 7.35 13.01
N ALA A 324 18.52 7.02 12.22
CA ALA A 324 17.23 7.70 12.20
C ALA A 324 16.23 7.14 13.22
N ASP A 325 16.63 6.21 14.10
CA ASP A 325 15.74 5.57 15.09
C ASP A 325 15.12 6.55 16.08
N HIS A 326 15.84 7.61 16.44
CA HIS A 326 15.37 8.66 17.34
C HIS A 326 14.30 9.57 16.70
N ILE A 327 14.10 9.52 15.38
CA ILE A 327 13.12 10.33 14.68
C ILE A 327 11.74 9.69 14.80
N ASN A 328 10.78 10.40 15.37
CA ASN A 328 9.39 9.94 15.48
C ASN A 328 8.42 10.62 14.51
N ARG A 329 8.80 11.80 14.00
CA ARG A 329 7.93 12.64 13.16
C ARG A 329 8.74 13.36 12.08
N LEU A 330 8.15 13.45 10.89
CA LEU A 330 8.68 14.20 9.76
C LEU A 330 7.69 15.26 9.32
N GLN A 331 8.20 16.44 8.99
CA GLN A 331 7.40 17.53 8.42
C GLN A 331 7.92 17.83 7.02
N VAL A 332 7.01 17.83 6.05
CA VAL A 332 7.31 18.15 4.66
C VAL A 332 6.62 19.45 4.33
N PHE A 333 7.42 20.46 4.01
CA PHE A 333 6.96 21.78 3.58
C PHE A 333 6.80 21.77 2.07
N SER A 334 5.68 22.27 1.59
CA SER A 334 5.38 22.20 0.18
C SER A 334 4.50 23.37 -0.27
N PRO A 335 4.69 23.89 -1.49
CA PRO A 335 3.92 25.06 -1.93
C PRO A 335 2.42 24.79 -1.95
N ALA A 336 1.65 25.75 -1.44
CA ALA A 336 0.19 25.76 -1.42
C ALA A 336 -0.40 26.02 -2.81
N LYS A 337 0.31 26.80 -3.63
CA LYS A 337 -0.01 26.97 -5.04
C LYS A 337 0.51 25.74 -5.79
N THR A 338 -0.41 25.00 -6.41
CA THR A 338 -0.06 23.99 -7.41
C THR A 338 0.79 24.70 -8.46
N ARG A 339 2.05 24.28 -8.63
CA ARG A 339 2.81 24.68 -9.81
C ARG A 339 2.00 24.20 -11.01
N LEU A 340 1.50 25.14 -11.81
CA LEU A 340 1.40 24.94 -13.25
C LEU A 340 2.68 24.23 -13.66
N GLU A 341 2.55 23.06 -14.28
CA GLU A 341 3.66 22.13 -14.50
C GLU A 341 4.97 22.86 -14.84
N VAL A 342 6.05 22.41 -14.20
CA VAL A 342 7.40 22.83 -14.57
C VAL A 342 7.62 22.32 -16.00
N ASN A 343 7.76 23.24 -16.95
CA ASN A 343 8.28 22.96 -18.29
C ASN A 343 9.67 22.30 -18.21
#